data_AF-A0A319C191-F1
#
_entry.id   AF-A0A319C191-F1
#
_cell.length_a   1.000
_cell.length_b   1.000
_cell.length_c   1.000
_cell.angle_alpha   90.00
_cell.angle_beta   90.00
_cell.angle_gamma   90.00
#
_symmetry.space_group_name_H-M   'P 1'
#
loop_
_entity.id
_entity.type
_entity.pdbx_description
1 polymer ?
#
loop_
_entity_poly.entity_id
_entity_poly.type
_entity_poly.pdbx_seq_one_letter_code
_entity_poly.pdbx_strand_id
1 'polypeptide(L)'
;MLLLEVERKFRRLAVDKLHLNSGHPPFHNLLYRGQQTIHDTYYDSANFLSTRGVWVRRRNNNWQAKIRRGGNFSNSKFEELSTPAAISAYLAELTGGMRTDATNQFGLTPLASFTTLRESWTADNEFTIVQDVTDFGHTVGEVELELRWDCRDDHTESEGERCRAAKMAEMDERITVFMRRYFWAFCAGVPKGKLTAYFERGLGK
;
A
#
# COMPACT_ATOMS: atom_id res chain seq x y z
N MET A 1 6.05 16.43 3.59
CA MET A 1 5.45 15.50 4.55
C MET A 1 5.41 14.13 3.90
N LEU A 2 6.02 13.15 4.57
CA LEU A 2 6.14 11.76 4.11
C LEU A 2 5.03 10.92 4.74
N LEU A 3 4.60 9.85 4.08
CA LEU A 3 3.70 8.85 4.68
C LEU A 3 4.45 7.53 4.82
N LEU A 4 4.56 7.03 6.06
CA LEU A 4 5.00 5.67 6.33
C LEU A 4 3.76 4.77 6.40
N GLU A 5 3.81 3.64 5.71
CA GLU A 5 2.73 2.67 5.68
C GLU A 5 3.30 1.28 6.02
N VAL A 6 2.66 0.59 6.94
CA VAL A 6 2.87 -0.85 7.13
C VAL A 6 1.56 -1.55 6.82
N GLU A 7 1.63 -2.61 6.03
CA GLU A 7 0.44 -3.34 5.59
C GLU A 7 0.61 -4.85 5.79
N ARG A 8 -0.53 -5.51 6.01
CA ARG A 8 -0.66 -6.97 6.01
C ARG A 8 -1.76 -7.40 5.06
N LYS A 9 -1.39 -8.22 4.08
CA LYS A 9 -2.34 -8.80 3.14
C LYS A 9 -3.01 -10.04 3.72
N PHE A 10 -4.28 -10.21 3.40
CA PHE A 10 -5.06 -11.42 3.60
C PHE A 10 -5.90 -11.72 2.36
N ARG A 11 -6.43 -12.94 2.21
CA ARG A 11 -7.09 -13.35 0.96
C ARG A 11 -8.40 -12.59 0.71
N ARG A 12 -9.24 -12.53 1.75
CA ARG A 12 -10.53 -11.83 1.82
C ARG A 12 -11.00 -11.84 3.27
N LEU A 13 -12.04 -11.10 3.58
CA LEU A 13 -12.70 -11.20 4.87
C LEU A 13 -13.24 -12.62 5.09
N ALA A 14 -13.10 -13.14 6.31
CA ALA A 14 -13.64 -14.43 6.70
C ALA A 14 -15.14 -14.40 7.02
N VAL A 15 -15.70 -13.19 7.09
CA VAL A 15 -17.12 -12.91 7.31
C VAL A 15 -17.65 -12.08 6.14
N ASP A 16 -18.96 -12.10 5.94
CA ASP A 16 -19.60 -11.35 4.84
C ASP A 16 -19.38 -9.85 4.98
N LYS A 17 -19.51 -9.32 6.20
CA LYS A 17 -19.25 -7.92 6.54
C LYS A 17 -18.72 -7.78 7.96
N LEU A 18 -17.88 -6.78 8.16
CA LEU A 18 -17.42 -6.39 9.49
C LEU A 18 -18.49 -5.54 10.18
N HIS A 19 -18.89 -5.97 11.37
CA HIS A 19 -19.73 -5.21 12.28
C HIS A 19 -19.01 -5.08 13.62
N LEU A 20 -19.33 -4.01 14.37
CA LEU A 20 -18.70 -3.72 15.66
C LEU A 20 -18.80 -4.91 16.63
N ASN A 21 -19.98 -5.56 16.67
CA ASN A 21 -20.27 -6.66 17.58
C ASN A 21 -19.95 -8.04 16.99
N SER A 22 -19.29 -8.11 15.84
CA SER A 22 -18.90 -9.39 15.22
C SER A 22 -17.70 -10.00 15.94
N GLY A 23 -17.68 -11.33 16.02
CA GLY A 23 -16.55 -12.13 16.48
C GLY A 23 -16.16 -11.97 17.95
N HIS A 24 -15.12 -12.70 18.35
CA HIS A 24 -14.63 -12.72 19.73
C HIS A 24 -13.09 -12.70 19.79
N PRO A 25 -12.47 -11.68 20.42
CA PRO A 25 -13.11 -10.46 20.91
C PRO A 25 -13.66 -9.59 19.75
N PRO A 26 -14.71 -8.79 20.00
CA PRO A 26 -15.15 -7.77 19.05
C PRO A 26 -14.11 -6.65 18.94
N PHE A 27 -14.15 -5.91 17.83
CA PHE A 27 -13.36 -4.68 17.68
C PHE A 27 -13.70 -3.69 18.80
N HIS A 28 -12.71 -2.94 19.31
CA HIS A 28 -12.99 -1.90 20.30
C HIS A 28 -13.76 -0.73 19.67
N ASN A 29 -13.39 -0.38 18.43
CA ASN A 29 -14.13 0.54 17.59
C ASN A 29 -14.11 0.02 16.15
N LEU A 30 -15.21 0.23 15.42
CA LEU A 30 -15.28 -0.06 14.01
C LEU A 30 -16.14 0.99 13.31
N LEU A 31 -15.53 1.78 12.44
CA LEU A 31 -16.20 2.78 11.63
C LEU A 31 -16.15 2.37 10.16
N TYR A 32 -17.32 2.09 9.58
CA TYR A 32 -17.43 1.87 8.14
C TYR A 32 -17.15 3.17 7.38
N ARG A 33 -16.29 3.11 6.36
CA ARG A 33 -15.86 4.25 5.55
C ARG A 33 -16.50 4.27 4.16
N GLY A 34 -17.29 3.25 3.82
CA GLY A 34 -17.98 3.18 2.54
C GLY A 34 -17.26 2.33 1.49
N GLN A 35 -17.79 2.39 0.29
CA GLN A 35 -17.18 1.83 -0.91
C GLN A 35 -16.71 2.96 -1.81
N GLN A 36 -15.60 2.73 -2.50
CA GLN A 36 -15.07 3.64 -3.51
C GLN A 36 -14.53 2.86 -4.71
N THR A 37 -14.68 3.45 -5.89
CA THR A 37 -14.10 2.94 -7.12
C THR A 37 -12.77 3.64 -7.36
N ILE A 38 -11.71 2.86 -7.54
CA ILE A 38 -10.35 3.35 -7.75
C ILE A 38 -9.86 2.82 -9.09
N HIS A 39 -9.50 3.73 -9.99
CA HIS A 39 -8.81 3.38 -11.22
C HIS A 39 -7.31 3.63 -11.06
N ASP A 40 -6.53 2.56 -11.16
CA ASP A 40 -5.07 2.61 -11.09
C ASP A 40 -4.47 2.25 -12.45
N THR A 41 -3.58 3.11 -12.95
CA THR A 41 -2.64 2.76 -14.02
C THR A 41 -1.23 2.73 -13.45
N TYR A 42 -0.56 1.58 -13.52
CA TYR A 42 0.81 1.39 -13.06
C TYR A 42 1.79 1.61 -14.19
N TYR A 43 2.93 2.21 -13.86
CA TYR A 43 3.98 2.61 -14.80
C TYR A 43 5.32 2.03 -14.37
N ASP A 44 6.08 1.52 -15.33
CA ASP A 44 7.44 1.03 -15.15
C ASP A 44 8.18 1.10 -16.49
N SER A 45 9.49 0.82 -16.49
CA SER A 45 10.33 0.68 -17.67
C SER A 45 11.06 -0.66 -17.60
N ALA A 46 10.58 -1.66 -18.35
CA ALA A 46 11.18 -3.00 -18.40
C ALA A 46 11.48 -3.64 -17.01
N ASN A 47 10.54 -3.51 -16.07
CA ASN A 47 10.65 -3.96 -14.67
C ASN A 47 11.74 -3.25 -13.83
N PHE A 48 12.27 -2.12 -14.26
CA PHE A 48 13.32 -1.38 -13.56
C PHE A 48 12.89 -0.95 -12.16
N LEU A 49 11.69 -0.41 -12.01
CA LEU A 49 11.15 0.06 -10.73
C LEU A 49 10.68 -1.10 -9.85
N SER A 50 9.89 -2.00 -10.42
CA SER A 50 9.32 -3.13 -9.67
C SER A 50 10.38 -4.06 -9.06
N THR A 51 11.49 -4.32 -9.77
CA THR A 51 12.63 -5.10 -9.24
C THR A 51 13.36 -4.40 -8.09
N ARG A 52 13.24 -3.08 -7.98
CA ARG A 52 13.78 -2.26 -6.87
C ARG A 52 12.74 -1.99 -5.79
N GLY A 53 11.55 -2.60 -5.88
CA GLY A 53 10.47 -2.38 -4.91
C GLY A 53 9.82 -1.00 -5.01
N VAL A 54 9.88 -0.37 -6.18
CA VAL A 54 9.23 0.92 -6.45
C VAL A 54 8.03 0.69 -7.34
N TRP A 55 6.88 1.27 -6.97
CA TRP A 55 5.64 1.18 -7.72
C TRP A 55 5.10 2.58 -7.98
N VAL A 56 5.20 3.05 -9.22
CA VAL A 56 4.63 4.32 -9.65
C VAL A 56 3.26 4.05 -10.27
N ARG A 57 2.25 4.78 -9.82
CA ARG A 57 0.89 4.66 -10.34
C ARG A 57 0.22 6.01 -10.48
N ARG A 58 -0.72 6.08 -11.41
CA ARG A 58 -1.70 7.15 -11.51
C ARG A 58 -3.04 6.61 -11.00
N ARG A 59 -3.45 7.06 -9.82
CA ARG A 59 -4.67 6.68 -9.11
C ARG A 59 -5.71 7.78 -9.23
N ASN A 60 -6.84 7.50 -9.88
CA ASN A 60 -7.90 8.50 -10.12
C ASN A 60 -7.32 9.85 -10.60
N ASN A 61 -6.43 9.77 -11.61
CA ASN A 61 -5.67 10.88 -12.20
C ASN A 61 -4.56 11.52 -11.35
N ASN A 62 -4.39 11.14 -10.09
CA ASN A 62 -3.33 11.63 -9.21
C ASN A 62 -2.12 10.68 -9.18
N TRP A 63 -0.92 11.25 -9.20
CA TRP A 63 0.31 10.46 -9.16
C TRP A 63 0.64 10.03 -7.73
N GLN A 64 1.08 8.77 -7.59
CA GLN A 64 1.58 8.20 -6.35
C GLN A 64 2.78 7.30 -6.65
N ALA A 65 3.74 7.25 -5.73
CA ALA A 65 4.80 6.26 -5.74
C ALA A 65 4.88 5.56 -4.38
N LYS A 66 4.82 4.23 -4.37
CA LYS A 66 5.16 3.38 -3.21
C LYS A 66 6.61 2.95 -3.32
N ILE A 67 7.42 3.25 -2.30
CA ILE A 67 8.83 2.87 -2.21
C ILE A 67 8.97 1.88 -1.07
N ARG A 68 9.38 0.65 -1.40
CA ARG A 68 9.55 -0.40 -0.40
C ARG A 68 10.74 -0.11 0.51
N ARG A 69 10.49 -0.09 1.82
CA ARG A 69 11.52 0.08 2.85
C ARG A 69 11.79 -1.20 3.65
N GLY A 70 10.96 -2.23 3.51
CA GLY A 70 11.22 -3.52 4.13
C GLY A 70 10.06 -4.52 4.05
N GLY A 71 10.23 -5.63 4.78
CA GLY A 71 9.22 -6.70 4.91
C GLY A 71 9.35 -7.81 3.86
N ASN A 72 8.24 -8.46 3.51
CA ASN A 72 8.08 -9.43 2.42
C ASN A 72 6.84 -9.05 1.56
N PHE A 73 6.25 -9.98 0.81
CA PHE A 73 5.08 -9.73 -0.04
C PHE A 73 3.78 -9.52 0.74
N SER A 74 3.59 -10.32 1.79
CA SER A 74 2.39 -10.29 2.65
C SER A 74 2.50 -9.25 3.74
N ASN A 75 3.74 -8.93 4.15
CA ASN A 75 4.07 -8.03 5.24
C ASN A 75 4.94 -6.91 4.67
N SER A 76 4.35 -5.82 4.19
CA SER A 76 5.10 -4.80 3.48
C SER A 76 5.29 -3.54 4.33
N LYS A 77 6.41 -2.84 4.10
CA LYS A 77 6.68 -1.53 4.68
C LYS A 77 6.99 -0.57 3.54
N PHE A 78 6.21 0.49 3.41
CA PHE A 78 6.31 1.44 2.32
C PHE A 78 6.46 2.87 2.82
N GLU A 79 7.12 3.63 1.98
CA GLU A 79 7.10 5.08 1.98
C GLU A 79 6.28 5.53 0.77
N GLU A 80 5.26 6.37 0.98
CA GLU A 80 4.46 6.90 -0.12
C GLU A 80 4.81 8.37 -0.43
N LEU A 81 5.00 8.64 -1.73
CA LEU A 81 5.11 9.99 -2.30
C LEU A 81 3.86 10.29 -3.12
N SER A 82 3.26 11.46 -2.92
CA SER A 82 2.01 11.86 -3.58
C SER A 82 2.12 13.11 -4.46
N THR A 83 3.28 13.78 -4.46
CA THR A 83 3.49 14.96 -5.30
C THR A 83 4.36 14.62 -6.52
N PRO A 84 3.99 15.09 -7.72
CA PRO A 84 4.82 14.93 -8.92
C PRO A 84 6.28 15.35 -8.74
N ALA A 85 6.52 16.44 -8.02
CA ALA A 85 7.87 16.95 -7.76
C ALA A 85 8.70 15.98 -6.91
N ALA A 86 8.12 15.43 -5.83
CA ALA A 86 8.83 14.45 -5.00
C ALA A 86 9.08 13.13 -5.75
N ILE A 87 8.12 12.67 -6.53
CA ILE A 87 8.27 11.47 -7.37
C ILE A 87 9.38 11.68 -8.41
N SER A 88 9.39 12.82 -9.10
CA SER A 88 10.42 13.15 -10.09
C SER A 88 11.81 13.24 -9.45
N ALA A 89 11.93 13.90 -8.30
CA ALA A 89 13.21 13.99 -7.57
C ALA A 89 13.74 12.61 -7.18
N TYR A 90 12.88 11.74 -6.63
CA TYR A 90 13.26 10.38 -6.26
C TYR A 90 13.68 9.54 -7.48
N LEU A 91 12.93 9.62 -8.59
CA LEU A 91 13.26 8.89 -9.81
C LEU A 91 14.54 9.40 -10.47
N ALA A 92 14.81 10.70 -10.40
CA ALA A 92 16.07 11.27 -10.89
C ALA A 92 17.27 10.75 -10.08
N GLU A 93 17.15 10.66 -8.77
CA GLU A 93 18.17 10.04 -7.92
C GLU A 93 18.39 8.57 -8.29
N LEU A 94 17.30 7.81 -8.46
CA LEU A 94 17.34 6.39 -8.80
C LEU A 94 17.93 6.09 -10.19
N THR A 95 17.77 7.00 -11.15
CA THR A 95 18.20 6.85 -12.55
C THR A 95 19.50 7.59 -12.89
N GLY A 96 20.15 8.23 -11.91
CA GLY A 96 21.39 8.96 -12.14
C GLY A 96 21.21 10.30 -12.88
N GLY A 97 20.05 10.94 -12.73
CA GLY A 97 19.82 12.32 -13.15
C GLY A 97 19.05 12.51 -14.46
N MET A 98 18.42 11.46 -15.02
CA MET A 98 17.47 11.67 -16.12
C MET A 98 16.25 12.42 -15.59
N ARG A 99 16.09 13.67 -16.03
CA ARG A 99 14.94 14.50 -15.66
C ARG A 99 13.70 13.98 -16.36
N THR A 100 12.90 13.24 -15.60
CA THR A 100 11.63 12.74 -16.06
C THR A 100 10.52 13.36 -15.22
N ASP A 101 9.67 14.21 -15.81
CA ASP A 101 8.58 14.88 -15.12
C ASP A 101 7.22 14.20 -15.36
N ALA A 102 6.20 14.62 -14.62
CA ALA A 102 4.87 14.03 -14.71
C ALA A 102 4.15 14.28 -16.05
N THR A 103 4.51 15.32 -16.80
CA THR A 103 3.90 15.59 -18.12
C THR A 103 4.33 14.55 -19.15
N ASN A 104 5.57 14.05 -19.02
CA ASN A 104 6.07 12.92 -19.80
C ASN A 104 5.96 11.59 -19.04
N GLN A 105 5.03 11.44 -18.09
CA GLN A 105 4.80 10.19 -17.33
C GLN A 105 6.08 9.64 -16.66
N PHE A 106 6.99 10.53 -16.28
CA PHE A 106 8.30 10.21 -15.76
C PHE A 106 9.13 9.31 -16.69
N GLY A 107 8.93 9.40 -18.01
CA GLY A 107 9.65 8.57 -18.98
C GLY A 107 9.34 7.07 -18.83
N LEU A 108 8.27 6.74 -18.11
CA LEU A 108 7.81 5.37 -17.88
C LEU A 108 6.70 5.02 -18.86
N THR A 109 6.52 3.72 -19.07
CA THR A 109 5.44 3.19 -19.89
C THR A 109 4.33 2.60 -19.01
N PRO A 110 3.04 2.79 -19.36
CA PRO A 110 1.96 2.07 -18.70
C PRO A 110 2.18 0.56 -18.83
N LEU A 111 2.00 -0.18 -17.74
CA LEU A 111 2.26 -1.62 -17.69
C LEU A 111 1.04 -2.44 -17.22
N ALA A 112 0.13 -1.81 -16.47
CA ALA A 112 -1.12 -2.40 -16.03
C ALA A 112 -2.13 -1.30 -15.76
N SER A 113 -3.38 -1.54 -16.15
CA SER A 113 -4.49 -0.63 -15.85
C SER A 113 -5.70 -1.46 -15.45
N PHE A 114 -6.26 -1.17 -14.28
CA PHE A 114 -7.43 -1.84 -13.77
C PHE A 114 -8.18 -0.99 -12.75
N THR A 115 -9.46 -1.31 -12.60
CA THR A 115 -10.35 -0.69 -11.63
C THR A 115 -10.50 -1.61 -10.43
N THR A 116 -10.58 -1.03 -9.24
CA THR A 116 -10.79 -1.71 -7.96
C THR A 116 -11.99 -1.10 -7.26
N LEU A 117 -12.98 -1.93 -6.91
CA LEU A 117 -13.99 -1.60 -5.93
C LEU A 117 -13.41 -1.89 -4.54
N ARG A 118 -13.13 -0.84 -3.77
CA ARG A 118 -12.58 -0.92 -2.42
C ARG A 118 -13.68 -0.65 -1.41
N GLU A 119 -13.88 -1.58 -0.48
CA GLU A 119 -14.67 -1.37 0.73
C GLU A 119 -13.71 -1.19 1.91
N SER A 120 -13.97 -0.22 2.80
CA SER A 120 -13.04 0.11 3.88
C SER A 120 -13.69 0.39 5.23
N TRP A 121 -12.91 0.13 6.29
CA TRP A 121 -13.25 0.37 7.69
C TRP A 121 -12.04 0.94 8.43
N THR A 122 -12.29 1.79 9.43
CA THR A 122 -11.31 2.14 10.45
C THR A 122 -11.62 1.32 11.71
N ALA A 123 -10.70 0.48 12.13
CA ALA A 123 -10.79 -0.35 13.33
C ALA A 123 -9.86 0.19 14.43
N ASP A 124 -10.36 0.17 15.67
CA ASP A 124 -9.65 0.62 16.87
C ASP A 124 -9.02 2.02 16.73
N ASN A 125 -9.67 2.89 15.94
CA ASN A 125 -9.28 4.28 15.63
C ASN A 125 -7.97 4.47 14.87
N GLU A 126 -7.26 3.40 14.50
CA GLU A 126 -5.92 3.50 13.92
C GLU A 126 -5.66 2.57 12.74
N PHE A 127 -6.29 1.40 12.70
CA PHE A 127 -6.08 0.43 11.63
C PHE A 127 -7.09 0.65 10.52
N THR A 128 -6.62 0.73 9.29
CA THR A 128 -7.48 0.73 8.11
C THR A 128 -7.58 -0.70 7.60
N ILE A 129 -8.80 -1.25 7.57
CA ILE A 129 -9.07 -2.53 6.93
C ILE A 129 -9.68 -2.23 5.57
N VAL A 130 -9.17 -2.87 4.52
CA VAL A 130 -9.73 -2.77 3.17
C VAL A 130 -9.99 -4.15 2.59
N GLN A 131 -11.06 -4.26 1.80
CA GLN A 131 -11.30 -5.38 0.90
C GLN A 131 -11.45 -4.83 -0.52
N ASP A 132 -10.58 -5.30 -1.39
CA ASP A 132 -10.50 -4.90 -2.78
C ASP A 132 -11.04 -6.01 -3.68
N VAL A 133 -11.91 -5.63 -4.62
CA VAL A 133 -12.33 -6.48 -5.73
C VAL A 133 -11.98 -5.76 -7.03
N THR A 134 -11.11 -6.37 -7.84
CA THR A 134 -10.74 -5.79 -9.14
C THR A 134 -11.79 -6.07 -10.21
N ASP A 135 -11.83 -5.26 -11.27
CA ASP A 135 -12.70 -5.45 -12.44
C ASP A 135 -12.42 -6.75 -13.21
N PHE A 136 -11.22 -7.30 -13.07
CA PHE A 136 -10.89 -8.65 -13.52
C PHE A 136 -11.27 -9.73 -12.49
N GLY A 137 -11.95 -9.43 -11.38
CA GLY A 137 -12.49 -10.43 -10.45
C GLY A 137 -11.46 -11.08 -9.54
N HIS A 138 -10.36 -10.38 -9.20
CA HIS A 138 -9.46 -10.77 -8.13
C HIS A 138 -9.85 -10.09 -6.82
N THR A 139 -9.77 -10.82 -5.71
CA THR A 139 -10.05 -10.29 -4.37
C THR A 139 -8.81 -10.38 -3.49
N VAL A 140 -8.53 -9.30 -2.77
CA VAL A 140 -7.51 -9.25 -1.73
C VAL A 140 -7.95 -8.27 -0.65
N GLY A 141 -7.59 -8.52 0.60
CA GLY A 141 -7.76 -7.54 1.65
C GLY A 141 -6.43 -7.16 2.29
N GLU A 142 -6.39 -5.97 2.86
CA GLU A 142 -5.22 -5.40 3.52
C GLU A 142 -5.64 -4.82 4.87
N VAL A 143 -4.79 -5.00 5.89
CA VAL A 143 -4.81 -4.19 7.11
C VAL A 143 -3.62 -3.25 7.03
N GLU A 144 -3.89 -1.95 7.02
CA GLU A 144 -2.93 -0.86 6.85
C GLU A 144 -2.84 -0.06 8.16
N LEU A 145 -1.61 0.30 8.55
CA LEU A 145 -1.34 1.30 9.59
C LEU A 145 -0.47 2.38 8.96
N GLU A 146 -0.94 3.62 9.04
CA GLU A 146 -0.31 4.78 8.40
C GLU A 146 0.19 5.77 9.46
N LEU A 147 1.36 6.35 9.21
CA LEU A 147 1.95 7.40 10.03
C LEU A 147 2.46 8.53 9.14
N ARG A 148 1.86 9.73 9.29
CA ARG A 148 2.40 10.94 8.69
C ARG A 148 3.66 11.34 9.44
N TRP A 149 4.76 11.43 8.70
CA TRP A 149 6.07 11.70 9.25
C TRP A 149 6.62 13.00 8.69
N ASP A 150 6.92 13.94 9.59
CA ASP A 150 7.62 15.17 9.27
C ASP A 150 9.08 15.02 9.67
N CYS A 151 9.97 14.88 8.69
CA CYS A 151 11.42 14.92 8.88
C CYS A 151 11.87 16.36 9.15
N ARG A 152 11.40 17.01 10.22
CA ARG A 152 11.84 18.35 10.60
C ARG A 152 12.98 18.37 11.62
N ASP A 153 13.42 17.21 12.07
CA ASP A 153 14.50 17.14 13.03
C ASP A 153 15.87 17.24 12.34
N ASP A 154 16.77 18.00 12.97
CA ASP A 154 18.16 18.33 12.62
C ASP A 154 19.11 17.12 12.68
N HIS A 155 18.57 15.94 12.35
CA HIS A 155 19.27 14.67 12.40
C HIS A 155 20.08 14.44 11.13
N THR A 156 21.24 13.82 11.30
CA THR A 156 21.99 13.28 10.16
C THR A 156 21.13 12.26 9.40
N GLU A 157 21.34 12.10 8.09
CA GLU A 157 20.57 11.18 7.24
C GLU A 157 20.50 9.75 7.83
N SER A 158 21.60 9.29 8.42
CA SER A 158 21.72 7.99 9.10
C SER A 158 20.85 7.86 10.36
N GLU A 159 20.69 8.93 11.14
CA GLU A 159 19.81 8.95 12.32
C GLU A 159 18.34 8.97 11.93
N GLY A 160 17.99 9.79 10.91
CA GLY A 160 16.65 9.82 10.34
C GLY A 160 16.23 8.44 9.82
N GLU A 161 17.12 7.74 9.13
CA GLU A 161 16.85 6.39 8.63
C GLU A 161 16.66 5.36 9.75
N ARG A 162 17.49 5.41 10.80
CA ARG A 162 17.35 4.53 11.98
C ARG A 162 16.03 4.78 12.71
N CYS A 163 15.67 6.04 12.92
CA CYS A 163 14.40 6.41 13.57
C CYS A 163 13.20 5.92 12.74
N ARG A 164 13.23 6.14 11.42
CA ARG A 164 12.22 5.62 10.48
C ARG A 164 12.09 4.11 10.56
N ALA A 165 13.21 3.38 10.54
CA ALA A 165 13.22 1.92 10.63
C ALA A 165 12.63 1.42 11.96
N ALA A 166 12.98 2.07 13.08
CA ALA A 166 12.44 1.75 14.40
C ALA A 166 10.91 1.97 14.46
N LYS A 167 10.42 3.08 13.90
CA LYS A 167 8.97 3.37 13.84
C LYS A 167 8.21 2.38 12.98
N MET A 168 8.76 2.03 11.81
CA MET A 168 8.17 0.98 10.99
C MET A 168 8.22 -0.41 11.64
N ALA A 169 9.17 -0.69 12.55
CA ALA A 169 9.19 -1.92 13.33
C ALA A 169 8.09 -1.94 14.41
N GLU A 170 7.91 -0.81 15.11
CA GLU A 170 6.82 -0.64 16.07
C GLU A 170 5.43 -0.83 15.42
N MET A 171 5.21 -0.20 14.26
CA MET A 171 3.96 -0.35 13.49
C MET A 171 3.72 -1.80 13.04
N ASP A 172 4.78 -2.51 12.67
CA ASP A 172 4.75 -3.90 12.22
C ASP A 172 4.33 -4.88 13.33
N GLU A 173 4.84 -4.67 14.53
CA GLU A 173 4.44 -5.44 15.71
C GLU A 173 2.97 -5.19 16.06
N ARG A 174 2.53 -3.91 16.01
CA ARG A 174 1.15 -3.53 16.31
C ARG A 174 0.14 -4.16 15.38
N ILE A 175 0.38 -4.14 14.06
CA ILE A 175 -0.51 -4.85 13.13
C ILE A 175 -0.51 -6.35 13.41
N THR A 176 0.65 -6.93 13.74
CA THR A 176 0.74 -8.37 14.05
C THR A 176 -0.13 -8.73 15.26
N VAL A 177 -0.09 -7.92 16.32
CA VAL A 177 -0.95 -8.10 17.50
C VAL A 177 -2.43 -7.90 17.14
N PHE A 178 -2.76 -6.87 16.36
CA PHE A 178 -4.11 -6.59 15.90
C PHE A 178 -4.71 -7.75 15.11
N MET A 179 -4.01 -8.24 14.08
CA MET A 179 -4.49 -9.35 13.26
C MET A 179 -4.61 -10.65 14.06
N ARG A 180 -3.72 -10.89 15.03
CA ARG A 180 -3.84 -12.04 15.93
C ARG A 180 -5.07 -11.94 16.83
N ARG A 181 -5.35 -10.75 17.37
CA ARG A 181 -6.53 -10.51 18.22
C ARG A 181 -7.83 -10.70 17.45
N TYR A 182 -7.89 -10.20 16.22
CA TYR A 182 -9.08 -10.23 15.36
C TYR A 182 -8.98 -11.28 14.25
N PHE A 183 -8.30 -12.41 14.52
CA PHE A 183 -8.03 -13.44 13.52
C PHE A 183 -9.31 -13.97 12.83
N TRP A 184 -10.44 -13.95 13.55
CA TRP A 184 -11.76 -14.37 13.06
C TRP A 184 -12.25 -13.54 11.85
N ALA A 185 -11.71 -12.33 11.64
CA ALA A 185 -12.13 -11.43 10.58
C ALA A 185 -11.42 -11.70 9.24
N PHE A 186 -10.28 -12.40 9.23
CA PHE A 186 -9.39 -12.50 8.08
C PHE A 186 -9.23 -13.95 7.61
N CYS A 187 -9.50 -14.25 6.33
CA CYS A 187 -9.28 -15.60 5.81
C CYS A 187 -7.79 -15.96 5.82
N ALA A 188 -7.47 -17.12 6.40
CA ALA A 188 -6.14 -17.72 6.38
C ALA A 188 -5.69 -18.14 4.95
N GLY A 189 -4.38 -18.30 4.80
CA GLY A 189 -3.73 -18.74 3.57
C GLY A 189 -2.84 -17.65 2.95
N VAL A 190 -2.21 -17.98 1.82
CA VAL A 190 -1.28 -17.07 1.14
C VAL A 190 -2.08 -16.06 0.31
N PRO A 191 -2.07 -14.76 0.65
CA PRO A 191 -2.73 -13.75 -0.16
C PRO A 191 -1.98 -13.56 -1.48
N LYS A 192 -2.70 -13.14 -2.51
CA LYS A 192 -2.14 -12.72 -3.79
C LYS A 192 -2.48 -11.26 -4.03
N GLY A 193 -1.49 -10.48 -4.42
CA GLY A 193 -1.62 -9.05 -4.71
C GLY A 193 -2.24 -8.80 -6.07
N LYS A 194 -2.82 -7.61 -6.25
CA LYS A 194 -3.57 -7.23 -7.46
C LYS A 194 -2.71 -7.30 -8.72
N LEU A 195 -1.52 -6.70 -8.71
CA LEU A 195 -0.62 -6.72 -9.87
C LEU A 195 -0.17 -8.13 -10.26
N THR A 196 0.20 -8.96 -9.27
CA THR A 196 0.56 -10.36 -9.53
C THR A 196 -0.60 -11.11 -10.20
N ALA A 197 -1.81 -10.98 -9.67
CA ALA A 197 -2.99 -11.60 -10.25
C ALA A 197 -3.34 -11.07 -11.65
N TYR A 198 -3.06 -9.79 -11.92
CA TYR A 198 -3.27 -9.17 -13.24
C TYR A 198 -2.37 -9.79 -14.31
N PHE A 199 -1.07 -9.92 -14.04
CA PHE A 199 -0.13 -10.50 -15.02
C PHE A 199 -0.33 -12.00 -15.22
N GLU A 200 -0.68 -12.75 -14.18
CA GLU A 200 -0.98 -14.18 -14.32
C GLU A 200 -2.18 -14.46 -15.21
N ARG A 201 -3.12 -13.51 -15.32
CA ARG A 201 -4.26 -13.62 -16.24
C ARG A 201 -3.92 -13.26 -17.70
N GLY A 202 -2.68 -12.87 -17.98
CA GLY A 202 -2.27 -12.41 -19.30
C GLY A 202 -2.87 -11.06 -19.70
N LEU A 203 -3.43 -10.31 -18.74
CA LEU A 203 -4.03 -8.99 -18.98
C LEU A 203 -2.98 -7.87 -19.08
N GLY A 204 -1.72 -8.18 -18.78
CA GLY A 204 -0.61 -7.24 -18.84
C GLY A 204 0.57 -7.77 -19.64
N LYS A 205 0.97 -6.97 -20.62
CA LYS A 205 2.32 -6.67 -21.11
C LYS A 205 2.18 -5.53 -22.12
#